data_AF-A0A512NS20-F1
#
_entry.id   AF-A0A512NS20-F1
#
_cell.length_a   1.000
_cell.length_b   1.000
_cell.length_c   1.000
_cell.angle_alpha   90.00
_cell.angle_beta   90.00
_cell.angle_gamma   90.00
#
_symmetry.space_group_name_H-M   'P 1'
#
loop_
_entity.id
_entity.type
_entity.pdbx_description
1 polymer ?
#
loop_
_entity_poly.entity_id
_entity_poly.type
_entity_poly.pdbx_seq_one_letter_code
_entity_poly.pdbx_strand_id
1 'polypeptide(L)' 'MRKIVDVFVTDRIVASYPVVAERLAGPTLSDEHFVELVKAQMQNSGFYSTDERAAAKFMVRGL' A
#
# COMPACT_ATOMS: atom_id res chain seq x y z
N MET A 1 -2.05 -14.70 6.29
CA MET A 1 -2.29 -14.41 4.85
C MET A 1 -1.28 -13.38 4.36
N ARG A 2 -0.67 -13.61 3.19
CA ARG A 2 0.27 -12.67 2.56
C ARG A 2 -0.43 -11.94 1.42
N LYS A 3 -0.29 -10.62 1.39
CA LYS A 3 -0.83 -9.73 0.35
C LYS A 3 0.29 -8.82 -0.17
N ILE A 4 0.13 -8.32 -1.38
CA ILE A 4 0.95 -7.22 -1.90
C ILE A 4 0.02 -6.06 -2.23
N VAL A 5 0.44 -4.86 -1.85
CA VAL A 5 -0.18 -3.61 -2.30
C VAL A 5 0.75 -2.99 -3.34
N ASP A 6 0.32 -3.00 -4.60
CA ASP A 6 1.01 -2.31 -5.68
C ASP A 6 0.54 -0.84 -5.72
N VAL A 7 1.49 0.07 -5.82
CA VAL A 7 1.27 1.52 -5.92
C VAL A 7 1.54 1.96 -7.35
N PHE A 8 0.55 2.61 -7.95
CA PHE A 8 0.62 3.13 -9.30
C PHE A 8 0.59 4.66 -9.29
N VAL A 9 1.47 5.30 -10.04
CA VAL A 9 1.41 6.73 -10.36
C VAL A 9 1.39 6.86 -11.88
N THR A 10 0.40 7.58 -12.42
CA THR A 10 0.23 7.76 -13.87
C THR A 10 0.32 6.41 -14.62
N ASP A 11 -0.39 5.41 -14.07
CA ASP A 11 -0.52 4.04 -14.59
C ASP A 11 0.78 3.19 -14.65
N ARG A 12 1.87 3.66 -14.03
CA ARG A 12 3.09 2.87 -13.82
C ARG A 12 3.20 2.40 -12.38
N ILE A 13 3.58 1.14 -12.17
CA ILE A 13 3.94 0.65 -10.83
C ILE A 13 5.22 1.36 -10.40
N VAL A 14 5.14 2.08 -9.27
CA VAL A 14 6.28 2.78 -8.68
C VAL A 14 6.83 2.05 -7.46
N ALA A 15 6.00 1.26 -6.78
CA ALA A 15 6.40 0.44 -5.64
C ALA A 15 5.43 -0.72 -5.40
N SER A 16 5.93 -1.80 -4.78
CA SER A 16 5.14 -2.95 -4.34
C SER A 16 5.46 -3.24 -2.87
N TYR A 17 4.46 -3.15 -2.00
CA TYR A 17 4.62 -3.34 -0.56
C TYR A 17 4.05 -4.71 -0.15
N PRO A 18 4.91 -5.66 0.28
CA PRO A 18 4.43 -6.92 0.84
C PRO A 18 3.85 -6.68 2.23
N VAL A 19 2.59 -7.05 2.43
CA VAL A 19 1.90 -6.97 3.71
C VAL A 19 1.64 -8.39 4.24
N VAL A 20 2.23 -8.69 5.40
CA VAL A 20 2.06 -9.98 6.08
C VAL A 20 1.04 -9.79 7.20
N ALA A 21 -0.21 -10.17 6.95
CA ALA A 21 -1.31 -9.99 7.91
C ALA A 21 -1.09 -10.74 9.23
N GLU A 22 -0.29 -11.82 9.23
CA GLU A 22 0.06 -12.58 10.45
C GLU A 22 0.91 -11.78 11.46
N ARG A 23 1.62 -10.73 11.01
CA ARG A 23 2.36 -9.82 11.91
C ARG A 23 1.48 -8.70 12.47
N LEU A 24 0.30 -8.49 11.90
CA LEU A 24 -0.65 -7.48 12.34
C LEU A 24 -1.72 -8.22 13.15
N ALA A 25 -1.43 -8.50 14.42
CA ALA A 25 -2.36 -9.16 15.33
C ALA A 25 -3.61 -8.29 15.52
N GLY A 26 -4.66 -8.56 14.76
CA GLY A 26 -5.93 -7.83 14.78
C GLY A 26 -7.01 -8.56 13.97
N PRO A 27 -8.30 -8.27 14.21
CA PRO A 27 -9.41 -8.90 13.51
C PRO A 27 -9.23 -8.70 12.01
N THR A 28 -9.49 -9.75 11.24
CA THR A 28 -9.39 -9.90 9.78
C THR A 28 -9.21 -8.57 9.03
N LEU A 29 -7.96 -8.14 8.85
CA LEU A 29 -7.66 -6.89 8.16
C LEU A 29 -8.18 -6.97 6.71
N SER A 30 -9.06 -6.03 6.35
CA SER A 30 -9.58 -5.93 4.98
C SER A 30 -8.51 -5.36 4.04
N ASP A 31 -8.73 -5.51 2.74
CA ASP A 31 -7.84 -4.93 1.72
C ASP A 31 -7.68 -3.40 1.88
N GLU A 32 -8.73 -2.71 2.35
CA GLU A 32 -8.68 -1.27 2.68
C GLU A 32 -7.66 -0.96 3.78
N HIS A 33 -7.59 -1.80 4.83
CA HIS A 33 -6.61 -1.59 5.90
C HIS A 33 -5.17 -1.71 5.40
N PHE A 34 -4.90 -2.63 4.46
CA PHE A 34 -3.57 -2.75 3.86
C PHE A 34 -3.21 -1.51 3.02
N VAL A 35 -4.18 -0.96 2.30
CA VAL A 35 -3.99 0.28 1.54
C VAL A 35 -3.70 1.46 2.48
N GLU A 36 -4.41 1.61 3.59
CA GLU A 36 -4.17 2.70 4.55
C GLU A 36 -2.77 2.61 5.20
N LEU A 37 -2.30 1.41 5.52
CA LEU A 37 -0.92 1.21 6.01
C LEU A 37 0.11 1.69 5.00
N VAL A 38 -0.10 1.37 3.71
CA VAL A 38 0.81 1.78 2.64
C VAL A 38 0.75 3.28 2.38
N LYS A 39 -0.45 3.89 2.45
CA LYS A 39 -0.59 5.35 2.39
C LYS A 39 0.18 6.04 3.52
N ALA A 40 0.03 5.57 4.76
CA ALA A 40 0.75 6.12 5.91
C ALA A 40 2.27 5.99 5.72
N GLN A 41 2.75 4.85 5.20
CA GLN A 41 4.16 4.66 4.88
C GLN A 41 4.63 5.62 3.78
N MET A 42 3.87 5.78 2.70
CA MET A 42 4.19 6.73 1.62
C MET A 42 4.29 8.17 2.16
N GLN A 43 3.35 8.58 3.01
CA GLN A 43 3.34 9.91 3.63
C GLN A 43 4.59 10.18 4.47
N ASN A 44 5.06 9.17 5.22
CA ASN A 44 6.21 9.28 6.11
C ASN A 44 7.56 9.08 5.42
N SER A 45 7.59 8.49 4.22
CA SER A 45 8.83 8.07 3.57
C SER A 45 9.65 9.20 2.94
N GLY A 46 9.05 10.37 2.69
CA GLY A 46 9.73 11.52 2.05
C GLY A 46 10.07 11.34 0.56
N PHE A 47 9.95 10.13 0.00
CA PHE A 47 10.32 9.83 -1.39
C PHE A 47 9.29 10.25 -2.44
N TYR A 48 8.04 10.49 -2.01
CA TYR A 48 6.96 10.88 -2.90
C TYR A 48 6.59 12.35 -2.68
N SER A 49 6.49 13.11 -3.76
CA SER A 49 5.92 14.46 -3.77
C SER A 49 4.43 14.46 -3.41
N THR A 50 3.88 15.64 -3.11
CA THR A 50 2.43 15.79 -2.84
C THR A 50 1.59 15.34 -4.03
N ASP A 51 2.02 15.65 -5.25
CA ASP A 51 1.30 15.31 -6.48
C ASP A 51 1.32 13.81 -6.75
N GLU A 52 2.46 13.14 -6.54
CA GLU A 52 2.56 11.69 -6.66
C GLU A 52 1.69 10.97 -5.63
N ARG A 53 1.61 11.51 -4.39
CA ARG A 53 0.71 10.97 -3.36
C ARG A 53 -0.76 11.13 -3.74
N ALA A 54 -1.13 12.26 -4.35
CA ALA A 54 -2.50 12.54 -4.77
C ALA A 54 -2.91 11.71 -6.00
N ALA A 55 -1.98 11.44 -6.91
CA ALA A 55 -2.20 10.63 -8.11
C ALA A 55 -2.08 9.12 -7.88
N ALA A 56 -1.68 8.68 -6.67
CA ALA A 56 -1.44 7.29 -6.35
C ALA A 56 -2.72 6.45 -6.38
N LYS A 57 -2.69 5.33 -7.11
CA LYS A 57 -3.72 4.28 -7.10
C LYS A 57 -3.13 3.02 -6.46
N PHE A 58 -3.96 2.27 -5.76
CA PHE A 58 -3.54 1.10 -5.00
C PHE A 58 -4.28 -0.15 -5.48
N MET A 59 -3.54 -1.24 -5.67
CA MET A 59 -4.11 -2.54 -6.01
C MET A 59 -3.64 -3.57 -4.99
N VAL A 60 -4.58 -4.29 -4.38
CA VAL A 60 -4.27 -5.36 -3.45
C VAL A 60 -4.40 -6.70 -4.17
N ARG A 61 -3.35 -7.52 -4.12
CA ARG A 61 -3.37 -8.88 -4.66
C ARG A 61 -2.88 -9.91 -3.66
N GLY A 62 -3.46 -11.11 -3.76
CA GLY A 62 -3.00 -12.29 -3.03
C GLY A 62 -1.64 -12.75 -3.53
N LEU A 63 -0.86 -13.32 -2.61
CA LEU A 63 0.35 -14.10 -2.90
C LEU A 63 0.04 -15.59 -2.88
#